data_AF-A0A2J6T0L1-F1
#
_entry.id   AF-A0A2J6T0L1-F1
#
_cell.length_a   1.000
_cell.length_b   1.000
_cell.length_c   1.000
_cell.angle_alpha   90.00
_cell.angle_beta   90.00
_cell.angle_gamma   90.00
#
_symmetry.space_group_name_H-M   'P 1'
#
loop_
_entity.id
_entity.type
_entity.pdbx_description
1 polymer ?
#
loop_
_entity_poly.entity_id
_entity_poly.type
_entity_poly.pdbx_seq_one_letter_code
_entity_poly.pdbx_strand_id
1 'polypeptide(L)'
;MRNHVTSLSKSKAVRRYVNLLLRILTFVLILSILLQFILAYIVAKDPRILPPALRRAKNLLIVTAHPDDECLFFSPAILGVLDGNPDTTGGLIVLSSGNNYGIGEKRKVELKGSCQALSIDSGRCLALDKPDLQDNPNVWWDEAAITAVVKDYVAKWKVDVILTFDSGGVSGHINHRAVSTAVSHYAATDPKAPPTYTLTTTSLPRKYTFLLDLPLTSLSFSWRIFKALFTPANVIDDSYQSKALVASTWNMYFKTRRAFASHESQYGWDRNLYMIASRYVWFNDLRRVERRPA
;
A
#
# COMPACT_ATOMS: atom_id res chain seq x y z
N MET A 1 -22.54 34.25 -45.32
CA MET A 1 -21.09 33.86 -45.31
C MET A 1 -20.39 33.98 -43.95
N ARG A 2 -20.60 35.02 -43.12
CA ARG A 2 -19.92 35.16 -41.81
C ARG A 2 -20.14 33.99 -40.82
N ASN A 3 -21.34 33.41 -40.78
CA ASN A 3 -21.67 32.32 -39.83
C ASN A 3 -21.02 30.97 -40.19
N HIS A 4 -20.66 30.73 -41.45
CA HIS A 4 -20.06 29.47 -41.87
C HIS A 4 -18.55 29.41 -41.57
N VAL A 5 -17.85 30.55 -41.67
CA VAL A 5 -16.41 30.67 -41.40
C VAL A 5 -16.11 30.59 -39.90
N THR A 6 -16.97 31.18 -39.05
CA THR A 6 -16.85 31.07 -37.58
C THR A 6 -17.09 29.65 -37.09
N SER A 7 -18.05 28.93 -37.67
CA SER A 7 -18.29 27.49 -37.41
C SER A 7 -17.09 26.61 -37.77
N LEU A 8 -16.51 26.82 -38.97
CA LEU A 8 -15.32 26.07 -39.43
C LEU A 8 -14.06 26.37 -38.60
N SER A 9 -13.85 27.62 -38.19
CA SER A 9 -12.74 28.02 -37.31
C SER A 9 -12.86 27.40 -35.91
N LYS A 10 -14.07 27.43 -35.32
CA LYS A 10 -14.37 26.75 -34.05
C LYS A 10 -14.14 25.23 -34.16
N SER A 11 -14.55 24.59 -35.25
CA SER A 11 -14.31 23.16 -35.51
C SER A 11 -12.82 22.82 -35.63
N LYS A 12 -12.01 23.66 -36.30
CA LYS A 12 -10.55 23.49 -36.38
C LYS A 12 -9.87 23.67 -35.02
N ALA A 13 -10.27 24.68 -34.24
CA ALA A 13 -9.75 24.91 -32.89
C ALA A 13 -10.10 23.75 -31.95
N VAL A 14 -11.35 23.30 -31.94
CA VAL A 14 -11.80 22.13 -31.16
C VAL A 14 -11.00 20.88 -31.55
N ARG A 15 -10.83 20.61 -32.85
CA ARG A 15 -10.01 19.49 -33.33
C ARG A 15 -8.55 19.59 -32.88
N ARG A 16 -7.97 20.79 -32.83
CA ARG A 16 -6.60 21.00 -32.28
C ARG A 16 -6.53 20.67 -30.79
N TYR A 17 -7.50 21.13 -29.98
CA TYR A 17 -7.55 20.81 -28.55
C TYR A 17 -7.74 19.32 -28.29
N VAL A 18 -8.64 18.65 -29.03
CA VAL A 18 -8.84 17.20 -28.94
C VAL A 18 -7.55 16.46 -29.30
N ASN A 19 -6.87 16.83 -30.39
CA ASN A 19 -5.61 16.20 -30.78
C ASN A 19 -4.51 16.41 -29.74
N LEU A 20 -4.44 17.60 -29.11
CA LEU A 20 -3.50 17.87 -28.03
C LEU A 20 -3.80 17.01 -26.80
N LEU A 21 -5.07 16.92 -26.39
CA LEU A 21 -5.51 16.08 -25.27
C LEU A 21 -5.17 14.61 -25.51
N LEU A 22 -5.44 14.08 -26.70
CA LEU A 22 -5.11 12.70 -27.07
C LEU A 22 -3.60 12.44 -27.02
N ARG A 23 -2.78 13.39 -27.48
CA ARG A 23 -1.31 13.29 -27.40
C ARG A 23 -0.83 13.28 -25.95
N ILE A 24 -1.38 14.16 -25.09
CA ILE A 24 -1.05 14.19 -23.66
C ILE A 24 -1.45 12.85 -23.00
N LEU A 25 -2.67 12.37 -23.24
CA LEU A 25 -3.15 11.11 -22.67
C LEU A 25 -2.28 9.93 -23.12
N THR A 26 -1.92 9.88 -24.41
CA THR A 26 -1.05 8.84 -24.96
C THR A 26 0.34 8.88 -24.32
N PHE A 27 0.93 10.09 -24.18
CA PHE A 27 2.21 10.26 -23.52
C PHE A 27 2.17 9.81 -22.06
N VAL A 28 1.14 10.21 -21.30
CA VAL A 28 0.97 9.81 -19.90
C VAL A 28 0.81 8.29 -19.79
N LEU A 29 0.05 7.65 -20.68
CA LEU A 29 -0.11 6.20 -20.70
C LEU A 29 1.22 5.48 -20.95
N ILE A 30 1.96 5.89 -21.99
CA ILE A 30 3.28 5.30 -22.31
C ILE A 30 4.23 5.48 -21.13
N LEU A 31 4.30 6.69 -20.56
CA LEU A 31 5.13 6.98 -19.40
C LEU A 31 4.74 6.13 -18.19
N SER A 32 3.44 5.91 -17.96
CA SER A 32 2.94 5.08 -16.86
C SER A 32 3.36 3.62 -17.02
N ILE A 33 3.25 3.07 -18.24
CA ILE A 33 3.68 1.69 -18.54
C ILE A 33 5.21 1.56 -18.40
N LEU A 34 5.97 2.51 -18.93
CA LEU A 34 7.43 2.53 -18.84
C LEU A 34 7.89 2.63 -17.37
N LEU A 35 7.30 3.53 -16.59
CA LEU A 35 7.59 3.65 -15.16
C LEU A 35 7.21 2.38 -14.40
N GLN A 36 6.06 1.77 -14.70
CA GLN A 36 5.67 0.50 -14.08
C GLN A 36 6.70 -0.58 -14.38
N PHE A 37 7.16 -0.68 -15.63
CA PHE A 37 8.18 -1.66 -16.01
C PHE A 37 9.52 -1.41 -15.28
N ILE A 38 10.00 -0.16 -15.29
CA ILE A 38 11.24 0.23 -14.61
C ILE A 38 11.16 -0.08 -13.12
N LEU A 39 10.10 0.38 -12.44
CA LEU A 39 9.95 0.25 -10.99
C LEU A 39 9.71 -1.20 -10.54
N ALA A 40 8.96 -2.00 -11.31
CA ALA A 40 8.64 -3.37 -10.94
C ALA A 40 9.75 -4.38 -11.28
N TYR A 41 10.53 -4.14 -12.34
CA TYR A 41 11.48 -5.15 -12.86
C TYR A 41 12.94 -4.71 -12.87
N ILE A 42 13.22 -3.41 -13.02
CA ILE A 42 14.61 -2.92 -13.17
C ILE A 42 15.17 -2.44 -11.84
N VAL A 43 14.44 -1.59 -11.12
CA VAL A 43 14.92 -0.92 -9.89
C VAL A 43 14.18 -1.35 -8.63
N ALA A 44 13.36 -2.40 -8.69
CA ALA A 44 12.49 -2.83 -7.59
C ALA A 44 13.22 -3.07 -6.25
N LYS A 45 14.45 -3.61 -6.32
CA LYS A 45 15.28 -3.94 -5.16
C LYS A 45 16.34 -2.88 -4.85
N ASP A 46 16.35 -1.76 -5.59
CA ASP A 46 17.34 -0.70 -5.38
C ASP A 46 17.10 0.00 -4.04
N PRO A 47 18.12 0.18 -3.17
CA PRO A 47 17.94 0.78 -1.84
C PRO A 47 17.42 2.23 -1.85
N ARG A 48 17.52 2.93 -2.99
CA ARG A 48 16.97 4.28 -3.17
C ARG A 48 15.45 4.28 -3.36
N ILE A 49 14.91 3.16 -3.83
CA ILE A 49 13.49 2.95 -4.14
C ILE A 49 12.80 2.14 -3.03
N LEU A 50 13.41 1.01 -2.62
CA LEU A 50 13.01 0.19 -1.48
C LEU A 50 14.05 0.32 -0.36
N PRO A 51 13.79 1.14 0.68
CA PRO A 51 14.74 1.45 1.73
C PRO A 51 15.36 0.22 2.39
N PRO A 52 16.61 0.33 2.88
CA PRO A 52 17.28 -0.79 3.51
C PRO A 52 16.56 -1.40 4.72
N ALA A 53 15.78 -0.62 5.48
CA ALA A 53 14.96 -1.16 6.58
C ALA A 53 13.92 -2.19 6.11
N LEU A 54 13.32 -1.97 4.94
CA LEU A 54 12.36 -2.90 4.33
C LEU A 54 13.08 -4.05 3.62
N ARG A 55 14.16 -3.75 2.86
CA ARG A 55 14.88 -4.75 2.07
C ARG A 55 15.65 -5.76 2.92
N ARG A 56 16.16 -5.35 4.09
CA ARG A 56 16.93 -6.19 5.02
C ARG A 56 16.11 -6.69 6.21
N ALA A 57 14.80 -6.43 6.23
CA ALA A 57 13.91 -6.90 7.28
C ALA A 57 14.05 -8.42 7.45
N LYS A 58 14.09 -8.89 8.69
CA LYS A 58 14.01 -10.31 9.03
C LYS A 58 12.63 -10.65 9.56
N ASN A 59 11.95 -9.72 10.24
CA ASN A 59 10.62 -9.93 10.80
C ASN A 59 9.72 -8.74 10.49
N LEU A 60 9.00 -8.83 9.38
CA LEU A 60 8.01 -7.84 8.97
C LEU A 60 6.70 -8.06 9.72
N LEU A 61 6.14 -7.00 10.31
CA LEU A 61 4.77 -6.98 10.81
C LEU A 61 3.89 -6.04 9.97
N ILE A 62 2.75 -6.53 9.54
CA ILE A 62 1.67 -5.73 8.98
C ILE A 62 0.56 -5.60 10.02
N VAL A 63 0.09 -4.36 10.24
CA VAL A 63 -1.02 -4.07 11.16
C VAL A 63 -2.16 -3.41 10.38
N THR A 64 -3.28 -4.13 10.26
CA THR A 64 -4.50 -3.65 9.59
C THR A 64 -5.71 -3.70 10.53
N ALA A 65 -6.84 -3.13 10.10
CA ALA A 65 -8.03 -3.06 10.93
C ALA A 65 -8.93 -4.27 10.72
N HIS A 66 -9.15 -4.65 9.45
CA HIS A 66 -10.13 -5.65 9.05
C HIS A 66 -9.53 -6.71 8.12
N PRO A 67 -10.14 -7.92 8.04
CA PRO A 67 -9.76 -8.90 7.05
C PRO A 67 -10.10 -8.35 5.66
N ASP A 68 -9.21 -8.53 4.68
CA ASP A 68 -9.19 -7.98 3.30
C ASP A 68 -8.30 -6.75 3.09
N ASP A 69 -8.07 -5.93 4.11
CA ASP A 69 -7.20 -4.77 4.06
C ASP A 69 -5.81 -5.11 3.51
N GLU A 70 -5.27 -6.26 3.90
CA GLU A 70 -3.94 -6.72 3.51
C GLU A 70 -3.83 -6.89 2.00
N CYS A 71 -4.88 -7.42 1.37
CA CYS A 71 -4.87 -7.72 -0.05
C CYS A 71 -5.36 -6.55 -0.91
N LEU A 72 -6.31 -5.75 -0.40
CA LEU A 72 -6.83 -4.56 -1.07
C LEU A 72 -5.81 -3.43 -1.09
N PHE A 73 -5.08 -3.20 0.00
CA PHE A 73 -4.28 -1.98 0.15
C PHE A 73 -2.77 -2.23 0.16
N PHE A 74 -2.32 -3.33 0.77
CA PHE A 74 -0.92 -3.53 1.10
C PHE A 74 -0.19 -4.57 0.23
N SER A 75 -0.88 -5.28 -0.68
CA SER A 75 -0.26 -6.36 -1.45
C SER A 75 1.07 -5.98 -2.12
N PRO A 76 1.21 -4.82 -2.81
CA PRO A 76 2.50 -4.44 -3.40
C PRO A 76 3.59 -4.31 -2.33
N ALA A 77 3.32 -3.62 -1.21
CA ALA A 77 4.29 -3.44 -0.13
C ALA A 77 4.67 -4.77 0.56
N ILE A 78 3.69 -5.64 0.84
CA ILE A 78 3.91 -6.96 1.45
C ILE A 78 4.80 -7.80 0.54
N LEU A 79 4.38 -8.00 -0.71
CA LEU A 79 5.09 -8.86 -1.65
C LEU A 79 6.44 -8.27 -2.05
N GLY A 80 6.57 -6.94 -2.12
CA GLY A 80 7.85 -6.30 -2.43
C GLY A 80 8.93 -6.57 -1.39
N VAL A 81 8.54 -6.77 -0.12
CA VAL A 81 9.44 -7.18 0.96
C VAL A 81 9.62 -8.71 0.96
N LEU A 82 8.53 -9.47 1.03
CA LEU A 82 8.57 -10.92 1.25
C LEU A 82 9.09 -11.70 0.04
N ASP A 83 8.68 -11.36 -1.19
CA ASP A 83 9.26 -11.96 -2.41
C ASP A 83 10.65 -11.37 -2.74
N GLY A 84 10.95 -10.20 -2.16
CA GLY A 84 12.22 -9.50 -2.34
C GLY A 84 13.38 -10.14 -1.59
N ASN A 85 13.10 -10.69 -0.39
CA ASN A 85 14.08 -11.28 0.52
C ASN A 85 13.51 -12.56 1.18
N PRO A 86 13.92 -13.77 0.71
CA PRO A 86 13.44 -15.06 1.21
C PRO A 86 13.68 -15.33 2.70
N ASP A 87 14.64 -14.62 3.32
CA ASP A 87 14.92 -14.74 4.75
C ASP A 87 13.93 -13.96 5.63
N THR A 88 13.01 -13.19 5.03
CA THR A 88 12.04 -12.38 5.77
C THR A 88 10.87 -13.25 6.18
N THR A 89 10.57 -13.28 7.48
CA THR A 89 9.32 -13.86 7.98
C THR A 89 8.28 -12.77 8.13
N GLY A 90 7.22 -12.81 7.31
CA GLY A 90 6.09 -11.88 7.40
C GLY A 90 5.06 -12.32 8.42
N GLY A 91 4.51 -11.38 9.19
CA GLY A 91 3.36 -11.56 10.05
C GLY A 91 2.30 -10.48 9.83
N LEU A 92 1.02 -10.83 9.97
CA LEU A 92 -0.12 -9.94 9.87
C LEU A 92 -0.94 -10.02 11.16
N ILE A 93 -1.27 -8.85 11.71
CA ILE A 93 -2.29 -8.71 12.74
C ILE A 93 -3.39 -7.82 12.19
N VAL A 94 -4.57 -8.39 12.14
CA VAL A 94 -5.82 -7.69 11.90
C VAL A 94 -6.47 -7.46 13.26
N LEU A 95 -6.71 -6.20 13.63
CA LEU A 95 -7.15 -5.84 14.97
C LEU A 95 -8.60 -6.23 15.29
N SER A 96 -9.41 -6.45 14.25
CA SER A 96 -10.78 -6.95 14.37
C SER A 96 -11.05 -8.08 13.38
N SER A 97 -11.85 -9.07 13.77
CA SER A 97 -12.27 -10.14 12.87
C SER A 97 -13.35 -9.71 11.87
N GLY A 98 -13.73 -8.43 11.85
CA GLY A 98 -14.77 -7.92 10.95
C GLY A 98 -16.14 -8.52 11.26
N ASN A 99 -16.45 -8.75 12.54
CA ASN A 99 -17.65 -9.46 12.98
C ASN A 99 -18.93 -8.60 13.01
N ASN A 100 -18.93 -7.42 12.39
CA ASN A 100 -20.08 -6.49 12.40
C ASN A 100 -21.37 -7.12 11.85
N TYR A 101 -21.26 -8.15 11.00
CA TYR A 101 -22.37 -8.91 10.43
C TYR A 101 -22.51 -10.34 11.02
N GLY A 102 -21.81 -10.66 12.11
CA GLY A 102 -21.86 -12.00 12.74
C GLY A 102 -21.07 -13.10 12.01
N ILE A 103 -20.20 -12.75 11.06
CA ILE A 103 -19.44 -13.70 10.22
C ILE A 103 -17.92 -13.70 10.48
N GLY A 104 -17.49 -13.22 11.65
CA GLY A 104 -16.07 -13.04 11.99
C GLY A 104 -15.25 -14.34 11.94
N GLU A 105 -15.81 -15.46 12.39
CA GLU A 105 -15.12 -16.76 12.31
C GLU A 105 -14.89 -17.22 10.86
N LYS A 106 -15.86 -16.99 9.96
CA LYS A 106 -15.67 -17.25 8.53
C LYS A 106 -14.51 -16.38 7.99
N ARG A 107 -14.51 -15.09 8.31
CA ARG A 107 -13.46 -14.15 7.86
C ARG A 107 -12.08 -14.47 8.41
N LYS A 108 -11.98 -15.02 9.64
CA LYS A 108 -10.70 -15.53 10.19
C LYS A 108 -10.13 -16.67 9.34
N VAL A 109 -10.99 -17.58 8.87
CA VAL A 109 -10.58 -18.70 7.98
C VAL A 109 -10.17 -18.17 6.60
N GLU A 110 -10.97 -17.28 6.00
CA GLU A 110 -10.69 -16.64 4.71
C GLU A 110 -9.33 -15.90 4.72
N LEU A 111 -9.06 -15.16 5.79
CA LEU A 111 -7.81 -14.42 5.99
C LEU A 111 -6.58 -15.33 5.92
N LYS A 112 -6.65 -16.57 6.42
CA LYS A 112 -5.52 -17.52 6.35
C LYS A 112 -5.13 -17.84 4.91
N GLY A 113 -6.12 -18.04 4.04
CA GLY A 113 -5.88 -18.24 2.60
C GLY A 113 -5.25 -17.02 1.94
N SER A 114 -5.71 -15.82 2.32
CA SER A 114 -5.13 -14.56 1.84
C SER A 114 -3.67 -14.39 2.26
N CYS A 115 -3.35 -14.60 3.54
CA CYS A 115 -1.99 -14.56 4.06
C CYS A 115 -1.06 -15.52 3.32
N GLN A 116 -1.50 -16.76 3.08
CA GLN A 116 -0.70 -17.74 2.34
C GLN A 116 -0.41 -17.26 0.91
N ALA A 117 -1.39 -16.71 0.20
CA ALA A 117 -1.21 -16.17 -1.14
C ALA A 117 -0.24 -14.96 -1.16
N LEU A 118 -0.25 -14.15 -0.09
CA LEU A 118 0.67 -13.02 0.09
C LEU A 118 2.02 -13.41 0.69
N SER A 119 2.33 -14.70 0.80
CA SER A 119 3.60 -15.22 1.34
C SER A 119 3.86 -14.86 2.80
N ILE A 120 2.79 -14.57 3.56
CA ILE A 120 2.82 -14.33 5.01
C ILE A 120 2.83 -15.69 5.73
N ASP A 121 3.62 -15.80 6.80
CA ASP A 121 3.69 -17.01 7.62
C ASP A 121 2.31 -17.32 8.25
N SER A 122 1.84 -18.55 8.06
CA SER A 122 0.50 -18.96 8.51
C SER A 122 0.36 -18.96 10.04
N GLY A 123 1.47 -19.16 10.77
CA GLY A 123 1.57 -19.06 12.23
C GLY A 123 1.61 -17.60 12.73
N ARG A 124 1.90 -16.64 11.85
CA ARG A 124 1.91 -15.20 12.14
C ARG A 124 0.78 -14.42 11.45
N CYS A 125 -0.28 -15.07 11.00
CA CYS A 125 -1.45 -14.43 10.40
C CYS A 125 -2.64 -14.48 11.37
N LEU A 126 -3.02 -13.37 12.01
CA LEU A 126 -4.03 -13.37 13.07
C LEU A 126 -5.08 -12.30 12.85
N ALA A 127 -6.35 -12.67 13.00
CA ALA A 127 -7.45 -11.74 13.19
C ALA A 127 -7.91 -11.82 14.64
N LEU A 128 -7.77 -10.69 15.35
CA LEU A 128 -8.11 -10.59 16.75
C LEU A 128 -9.61 -10.37 16.93
N ASP A 129 -10.10 -10.75 18.08
CA ASP A 129 -11.49 -10.58 18.48
C ASP A 129 -11.49 -10.08 19.92
N LYS A 130 -11.19 -8.79 20.07
CA LYS A 130 -11.16 -8.13 21.37
C LYS A 130 -12.39 -7.24 21.55
N PRO A 131 -13.02 -7.21 22.74
CA PRO A 131 -14.25 -6.43 22.96
C PRO A 131 -14.11 -4.93 22.66
N ASP A 132 -12.92 -4.37 22.87
CA ASP A 132 -12.54 -2.96 22.67
C ASP A 132 -12.16 -2.61 21.23
N LEU A 133 -11.93 -3.62 20.38
CA LEU A 133 -11.51 -3.47 18.97
C LEU A 133 -12.50 -4.13 18.01
N GLN A 134 -13.79 -4.10 18.34
CA GLN A 134 -14.84 -4.63 17.47
C GLN A 134 -15.04 -3.73 16.24
N ASP A 135 -15.33 -4.37 15.11
CA ASP A 135 -15.60 -3.67 13.86
C ASP A 135 -16.88 -2.85 13.97
N ASN A 136 -16.71 -1.53 14.10
CA ASN A 136 -17.80 -0.57 14.07
C ASN A 136 -17.36 0.69 13.31
N PRO A 137 -18.02 1.05 12.20
CA PRO A 137 -17.61 2.20 11.38
C PRO A 137 -17.85 3.56 12.04
N ASN A 138 -18.48 3.59 13.22
CA ASN A 138 -18.81 4.82 13.95
C ASN A 138 -18.03 4.96 15.28
N VAL A 139 -17.18 4.00 15.64
CA VAL A 139 -16.46 4.00 16.91
C VAL A 139 -14.97 4.21 16.66
N TRP A 140 -14.37 5.18 17.36
CA TRP A 140 -12.92 5.32 17.40
C TRP A 140 -12.34 4.33 18.40
N TRP A 141 -11.43 3.47 17.97
CA TRP A 141 -10.76 2.51 18.84
C TRP A 141 -9.74 3.18 19.76
N ASP A 142 -9.61 2.65 20.97
CA ASP A 142 -8.66 3.15 21.96
C ASP A 142 -7.20 2.93 21.53
N GLU A 143 -6.40 3.99 21.59
CA GLU A 143 -5.00 3.94 21.15
C GLU A 143 -4.14 3.07 22.08
N ALA A 144 -4.44 3.04 23.38
CA ALA A 144 -3.69 2.24 24.34
C ALA A 144 -3.93 0.74 24.11
N ALA A 145 -5.18 0.33 23.85
CA ALA A 145 -5.52 -1.03 23.46
C ALA A 145 -4.76 -1.50 22.21
N ILE A 146 -4.76 -0.69 21.14
CA ILE A 146 -4.04 -0.99 19.90
C ILE A 146 -2.53 -1.07 20.18
N THR A 147 -1.98 -0.10 20.90
CA THR A 147 -0.54 -0.03 21.20
C THR A 147 -0.07 -1.23 22.02
N ALA A 148 -0.86 -1.66 23.01
CA ALA A 148 -0.57 -2.83 23.82
C ALA A 148 -0.48 -4.10 22.95
N VAL A 149 -1.48 -4.32 22.08
CA VAL A 149 -1.45 -5.43 21.12
C VAL A 149 -0.21 -5.39 20.24
N VAL A 150 0.07 -4.24 19.62
CA VAL A 150 1.21 -4.11 18.69
C VAL A 150 2.53 -4.36 19.42
N LYS A 151 2.71 -3.85 20.64
CA LYS A 151 3.89 -4.09 21.47
C LYS A 151 4.09 -5.57 21.80
N ASP A 152 3.01 -6.25 22.20
CA ASP A 152 3.06 -7.68 22.53
C ASP A 152 3.59 -8.51 21.37
N TYR A 153 3.08 -8.25 20.16
CA TYR A 153 3.50 -9.00 18.98
C TYR A 153 4.84 -8.54 18.40
N VAL A 154 5.20 -7.26 18.54
CA VAL A 154 6.56 -6.79 18.24
C VAL A 154 7.59 -7.56 19.06
N ALA A 155 7.35 -7.71 20.37
CA ALA A 155 8.21 -8.50 21.24
C ALA A 155 8.17 -10.00 20.89
N LYS A 156 6.97 -10.58 20.76
CA LYS A 156 6.76 -12.01 20.50
C LYS A 156 7.41 -12.48 19.19
N TRP A 157 7.27 -11.70 18.12
CA TRP A 157 7.78 -12.05 16.79
C TRP A 157 9.11 -11.39 16.45
N LYS A 158 9.73 -10.68 17.40
CA LYS A 158 11.01 -9.96 17.23
C LYS A 158 10.99 -9.07 15.99
N VAL A 159 9.89 -8.34 15.83
CA VAL A 159 9.61 -7.50 14.66
C VAL A 159 10.68 -6.43 14.51
N ASP A 160 11.19 -6.24 13.30
CA ASP A 160 12.19 -5.23 12.97
C ASP A 160 11.71 -4.19 11.96
N VAL A 161 10.52 -4.36 11.38
CA VAL A 161 9.84 -3.31 10.60
C VAL A 161 8.32 -3.48 10.64
N ILE A 162 7.58 -2.36 10.63
CA ILE A 162 6.12 -2.35 10.65
C ILE A 162 5.56 -1.67 9.38
N LEU A 163 4.51 -2.23 8.80
CA LEU A 163 3.66 -1.61 7.78
C LEU A 163 2.25 -1.35 8.33
N THR A 164 1.71 -0.15 8.11
CA THR A 164 0.34 0.18 8.52
C THR A 164 -0.25 1.36 7.72
N PHE A 165 -1.42 1.84 8.10
CA PHE A 165 -2.10 2.98 7.48
C PHE A 165 -1.46 4.32 7.83
N ASP A 166 -1.56 5.30 6.93
CA ASP A 166 -1.37 6.70 7.30
C ASP A 166 -2.65 7.32 7.90
N SER A 167 -2.57 8.59 8.29
CA SER A 167 -3.66 9.30 8.98
C SER A 167 -4.95 9.41 8.16
N GLY A 168 -4.89 9.16 6.85
CA GLY A 168 -6.05 9.16 5.96
C GLY A 168 -6.79 7.82 5.91
N GLY A 169 -6.19 6.72 6.37
CA GLY A 169 -6.85 5.42 6.46
C GLY A 169 -7.35 4.87 5.11
N VAL A 170 -6.70 5.25 4.00
CA VAL A 170 -7.03 4.96 2.59
C VAL A 170 -8.37 5.56 2.11
N SER A 171 -9.47 5.26 2.79
CA SER A 171 -10.83 5.72 2.48
C SER A 171 -11.41 6.63 3.55
N GLY A 172 -10.65 6.94 4.60
CA GLY A 172 -11.14 7.69 5.76
C GLY A 172 -11.83 6.84 6.82
N HIS A 173 -11.78 5.50 6.70
CA HIS A 173 -12.41 4.60 7.67
C HIS A 173 -11.86 4.84 9.08
N ILE A 174 -12.77 4.99 10.06
CA ILE A 174 -12.41 5.41 11.42
C ILE A 174 -11.41 4.46 12.08
N ASN A 175 -11.64 3.15 11.98
CA ASN A 175 -10.73 2.13 12.51
C ASN A 175 -9.33 2.20 11.89
N HIS A 176 -9.21 2.43 10.56
CA HIS A 176 -7.90 2.54 9.90
C HIS A 176 -7.13 3.74 10.42
N ARG A 177 -7.84 4.85 10.66
CA ARG A 177 -7.27 6.08 11.23
C ARG A 177 -6.88 5.89 12.70
N ALA A 178 -7.65 5.13 13.47
CA ALA A 178 -7.31 4.75 14.84
C ALA A 178 -6.03 3.89 14.88
N VAL A 179 -5.93 2.88 14.00
CA VAL A 179 -4.69 2.08 13.82
C VAL A 179 -3.51 2.99 13.48
N SER A 180 -3.67 3.86 12.49
CA SER A 180 -2.60 4.78 12.09
C SER A 180 -2.14 5.66 13.24
N THR A 181 -3.07 6.23 14.01
CA THR A 181 -2.76 7.12 15.13
C THR A 181 -1.97 6.39 16.20
N ALA A 182 -2.45 5.24 16.67
CA ALA A 182 -1.80 4.45 17.70
C ALA A 182 -0.40 3.94 17.27
N VAL A 183 -0.31 3.33 16.08
CA VAL A 183 0.95 2.73 15.59
C VAL A 183 1.98 3.81 15.25
N SER A 184 1.55 4.94 14.68
CA SER A 184 2.46 6.06 14.40
C SER A 184 2.93 6.73 15.70
N HIS A 185 2.04 6.89 16.68
CA HIS A 185 2.41 7.41 18.00
C HIS A 185 3.45 6.51 18.68
N TYR A 186 3.22 5.19 18.70
CA TYR A 186 4.19 4.21 19.21
C TYR A 186 5.54 4.31 18.49
N ALA A 187 5.53 4.31 17.15
CA ALA A 187 6.75 4.41 16.34
C ALA A 187 7.54 5.71 16.56
N ALA A 188 6.82 6.81 16.81
CA ALA A 188 7.42 8.12 16.99
C ALA A 188 7.99 8.35 18.39
N THR A 189 7.42 7.72 19.42
CA THR A 189 7.70 8.05 20.83
C THR A 189 8.46 6.98 21.60
N ASP A 190 8.34 5.70 21.21
CA ASP A 190 9.00 4.61 21.93
C ASP A 190 10.36 4.28 21.28
N PRO A 191 11.49 4.38 22.01
CA PRO A 191 12.81 4.07 21.45
C PRO A 191 12.95 2.63 20.96
N LYS A 192 12.18 1.70 21.53
CA LYS A 192 12.17 0.28 21.17
C LYS A 192 11.25 -0.02 19.98
N ALA A 193 10.46 0.95 19.50
CA ALA A 193 9.61 0.73 18.35
C ALA A 193 10.46 0.50 17.08
N PRO A 194 10.14 -0.55 16.30
CA PRO A 194 10.75 -0.76 15.00
C PRO A 194 10.47 0.41 14.04
N PRO A 195 11.31 0.62 13.01
CA PRO A 195 10.95 1.48 11.89
C PRO A 195 9.55 1.14 11.34
N THR A 196 8.68 2.14 11.27
CA THR A 196 7.32 2.00 10.75
C THR A 196 7.16 2.76 9.46
N TYR A 197 6.56 2.13 8.47
CA TYR A 197 6.17 2.74 7.20
C TYR A 197 4.64 2.73 7.05
N THR A 198 4.09 3.89 6.69
CA THR A 198 2.66 4.07 6.49
C THR A 198 2.33 4.14 5.00
N LEU A 199 1.25 3.48 4.59
CA LEU A 199 0.72 3.55 3.24
C LEU A 199 0.05 4.91 2.99
N THR A 200 0.47 5.61 1.93
CA THR A 200 -0.04 6.94 1.61
C THR A 200 -1.49 6.89 1.13
N THR A 201 -2.37 7.65 1.78
CA THR A 201 -3.75 7.88 1.35
C THR A 201 -3.80 8.88 0.21
N THR A 202 -4.55 8.56 -0.85
CA THR A 202 -4.78 9.45 -1.99
C THR A 202 -6.26 9.75 -2.17
N SER A 203 -6.56 10.86 -2.87
CA SER A 203 -7.93 11.20 -3.26
C SER A 203 -8.57 10.12 -4.15
N LEU A 204 -9.91 10.08 -4.17
CA LEU A 204 -10.68 9.09 -4.94
C LEU A 204 -10.32 9.02 -6.44
N PRO A 205 -10.10 10.13 -7.17
CA PRO A 205 -9.70 10.03 -8.57
C PRO A 205 -8.38 9.28 -8.74
N ARG A 206 -7.35 9.65 -7.96
CA ARG A 206 -6.03 9.01 -7.99
C ARG A 206 -6.09 7.53 -7.58
N LYS A 207 -7.03 7.19 -6.69
CA LYS A 207 -7.26 5.82 -6.22
C LYS A 207 -7.64 4.89 -7.36
N TYR A 208 -8.54 5.31 -8.26
CA TYR A 208 -9.13 4.45 -9.31
C TYR A 208 -8.59 4.70 -10.72
N THR A 209 -7.47 5.39 -10.87
CA THR A 209 -6.85 5.69 -12.16
C THR A 209 -5.82 4.67 -12.63
N PHE A 210 -5.80 3.47 -12.04
CA PHE A 210 -4.87 2.40 -12.41
C PHE A 210 -3.41 2.90 -12.35
N LEU A 211 -2.62 2.65 -13.41
CA LEU A 211 -1.25 3.12 -13.55
C LEU A 211 -1.12 4.61 -13.87
N LEU A 212 -2.20 5.33 -14.23
CA LEU A 212 -2.10 6.74 -14.66
C LEU A 212 -1.69 7.68 -13.52
N ASP A 213 -1.81 7.25 -12.27
CA ASP A 213 -1.32 8.01 -11.10
C ASP A 213 0.18 7.80 -10.81
N LEU A 214 0.80 6.81 -11.47
CA LEU A 214 2.19 6.46 -11.22
C LEU A 214 3.17 7.59 -11.61
N PRO A 215 3.02 8.30 -12.74
CA PRO A 215 3.88 9.44 -13.07
C PRO A 215 3.85 10.53 -12.00
N LEU A 216 2.65 10.90 -11.53
CA LEU A 216 2.48 11.94 -10.50
C LEU A 216 3.12 11.52 -9.17
N THR A 217 2.91 10.26 -8.76
CA THR A 217 3.52 9.70 -7.54
C THR A 217 5.05 9.65 -7.64
N SER A 218 5.55 9.26 -8.81
CA SER A 218 6.98 9.09 -9.10
C SER A 218 7.74 10.42 -9.11
N LEU A 219 7.07 11.58 -9.22
CA LEU A 219 7.73 12.89 -9.13
C LEU A 219 8.55 13.06 -7.85
N SER A 220 8.04 12.54 -6.72
CA SER A 220 8.76 12.59 -5.44
C SER A 220 9.94 11.61 -5.34
N PHE A 221 10.08 10.74 -6.35
CA PHE A 221 11.14 9.75 -6.50
C PHE A 221 12.03 10.00 -7.74
N SER A 222 11.78 11.03 -8.55
CA SER A 222 12.47 11.23 -9.85
C SER A 222 13.99 11.12 -9.74
N TRP A 223 14.59 11.79 -8.75
CA TRP A 223 16.04 11.73 -8.55
C TRP A 223 16.53 10.37 -8.03
N ARG A 224 15.73 9.68 -7.22
CA ARG A 224 16.02 8.31 -6.75
C ARG A 224 16.00 7.33 -7.92
N ILE A 225 14.99 7.42 -8.79
CA ILE A 225 14.85 6.60 -10.00
C ILE A 225 15.99 6.87 -10.97
N PHE A 226 16.31 8.14 -11.23
CA PHE A 226 17.43 8.52 -12.10
C PHE A 226 18.74 7.91 -11.59
N LYS A 227 19.08 8.10 -10.30
CA LYS A 227 20.27 7.48 -9.73
C LYS A 227 20.23 5.95 -9.82
N ALA A 228 19.09 5.34 -9.54
CA ALA A 228 18.88 3.88 -9.62
C ALA A 228 19.22 3.31 -11.00
N LEU A 229 18.90 4.04 -12.07
CA LEU A 229 19.14 3.61 -13.44
C LEU A 229 20.59 3.81 -13.91
N PHE A 230 21.27 4.87 -13.45
CA PHE A 230 22.53 5.31 -14.05
C PHE A 230 23.75 5.22 -13.14
N THR A 231 23.58 4.90 -11.86
CA THR A 231 24.69 4.82 -10.90
C THR A 231 24.56 3.60 -10.00
N PRO A 232 25.65 2.90 -9.69
CA PRO A 232 25.61 1.78 -8.75
C PRO A 232 25.18 2.27 -7.37
N ALA A 233 24.35 1.47 -6.68
CA ALA A 233 23.90 1.80 -5.34
C ALA A 233 24.99 1.52 -4.30
N ASN A 234 25.19 2.44 -3.35
CA ASN A 234 25.87 2.09 -2.11
C ASN A 234 24.85 1.43 -1.17
N VAL A 235 25.03 0.14 -0.93
CA VAL A 235 24.07 -0.71 -0.18
C VAL A 235 24.02 -0.34 1.32
N ILE A 236 25.02 0.40 1.81
CA ILE A 236 25.17 0.87 3.19
C ILE A 236 24.57 2.28 3.36
N ASP A 237 24.25 2.98 2.28
CA ASP A 237 23.70 4.34 2.34
C ASP A 237 22.25 4.34 2.89
N ASP A 238 22.11 4.81 4.13
CA ASP A 238 20.83 4.95 4.82
C ASP A 238 20.18 6.34 4.60
N SER A 239 20.65 7.16 3.65
CA SER A 239 20.03 8.46 3.33
C SER A 239 18.62 8.35 2.73
N TYR A 240 18.25 7.17 2.21
CA TYR A 240 16.99 6.95 1.49
C TYR A 240 15.85 6.37 2.34
N GLN A 241 15.96 6.40 3.66
CA GLN A 241 15.04 5.72 4.58
C GLN A 241 13.64 6.33 4.68
N SER A 242 13.43 7.58 4.26
CA SER A 242 12.18 8.32 4.51
C SER A 242 10.96 7.88 3.70
N LYS A 243 11.16 7.27 2.52
CA LYS A 243 10.08 6.92 1.59
C LYS A 243 10.42 5.66 0.80
N ALA A 244 9.40 4.88 0.45
CA ALA A 244 9.52 3.73 -0.44
C ALA A 244 8.49 3.81 -1.57
N LEU A 245 8.82 3.27 -2.75
CA LEU A 245 7.89 3.10 -3.86
C LEU A 245 7.99 1.67 -4.38
N VAL A 246 6.92 0.90 -4.23
CA VAL A 246 6.89 -0.52 -4.59
C VAL A 246 5.88 -0.71 -5.71
N ALA A 247 6.32 -1.22 -6.85
CA ALA A 247 5.46 -1.50 -7.99
C ALA A 247 5.29 -3.02 -8.18
N SER A 248 4.05 -3.46 -8.36
CA SER A 248 3.70 -4.86 -8.57
C SER A 248 4.20 -5.36 -9.92
N THR A 249 4.85 -6.52 -9.90
CA THR A 249 4.98 -7.36 -11.09
C THR A 249 3.65 -8.04 -11.41
N TRP A 250 3.54 -8.67 -12.59
CA TRP A 250 2.39 -9.49 -12.92
C TRP A 250 2.23 -10.68 -11.96
N ASN A 251 3.33 -11.29 -11.52
CA ASN A 251 3.30 -12.36 -10.52
C ASN A 251 2.71 -11.86 -9.20
N MET A 252 3.13 -10.68 -8.74
CA MET A 252 2.58 -10.06 -7.53
C MET A 252 1.09 -9.76 -7.70
N TYR A 253 0.67 -9.23 -8.85
CA TYR A 253 -0.75 -9.00 -9.14
C TYR A 253 -1.58 -10.28 -9.07
N PHE A 254 -1.11 -11.40 -9.63
CA PHE A 254 -1.82 -12.68 -9.54
C PHE A 254 -1.88 -13.23 -8.11
N LYS A 255 -0.82 -13.06 -7.32
CA LYS A 255 -0.84 -13.36 -5.87
C LYS A 255 -1.88 -12.52 -5.15
N THR A 256 -1.94 -11.20 -5.41
CA THR A 256 -2.96 -10.30 -4.87
C THR A 256 -4.38 -10.75 -5.22
N ARG A 257 -4.62 -11.13 -6.49
CA ARG A 257 -5.91 -11.65 -6.93
C ARG A 257 -6.28 -12.96 -6.23
N ARG A 258 -5.32 -13.87 -6.04
CA ARG A 258 -5.51 -15.11 -5.29
C ARG A 258 -5.79 -14.86 -3.81
N ALA A 259 -5.13 -13.87 -3.23
CA ALA A 259 -5.33 -13.46 -1.85
C ALA A 259 -6.77 -12.97 -1.64
N PHE A 260 -7.23 -12.05 -2.49
CA PHE A 260 -8.61 -11.56 -2.44
C PHE A 260 -9.64 -12.64 -2.76
N ALA A 261 -9.34 -13.59 -3.65
CA ALA A 261 -10.22 -14.72 -3.93
C ALA A 261 -10.42 -15.65 -2.71
N SER A 262 -9.59 -15.55 -1.68
CA SER A 262 -9.80 -16.26 -0.40
C SER A 262 -10.87 -15.59 0.46
N HIS A 263 -11.21 -14.32 0.23
CA HIS A 263 -12.25 -13.56 0.93
C HIS A 263 -13.61 -13.66 0.23
N GLU A 264 -14.13 -14.88 0.13
CA GLU A 264 -15.41 -15.16 -0.53
C GLU A 264 -16.55 -14.31 0.04
N SER A 265 -16.61 -14.16 1.36
CA SER A 265 -17.63 -13.36 2.06
C SER A 265 -17.58 -11.86 1.77
N GLN A 266 -16.49 -11.38 1.17
CA GLN A 266 -16.25 -9.96 0.88
C GLN A 266 -16.26 -9.68 -0.63
N TYR A 267 -16.59 -10.69 -1.45
CA TYR A 267 -16.63 -10.56 -2.88
C TYR A 267 -17.82 -9.71 -3.34
N GLY A 268 -17.54 -8.66 -4.11
CA GLY A 268 -18.52 -7.75 -4.69
C GLY A 268 -18.08 -7.23 -6.05
N TRP A 269 -18.99 -6.75 -6.87
CA TRP A 269 -18.64 -6.19 -8.19
C TRP A 269 -17.74 -4.96 -8.06
N ASP A 270 -17.97 -4.14 -7.02
CA ASP A 270 -17.19 -2.97 -6.66
C ASP A 270 -15.76 -3.36 -6.23
N ARG A 271 -15.62 -4.47 -5.50
CA ARG A 271 -14.32 -5.03 -5.12
C ARG A 271 -13.56 -5.62 -6.30
N ASN A 272 -14.26 -6.23 -7.26
CA ASN A 272 -13.61 -6.65 -8.51
C ASN A 272 -13.10 -5.46 -9.32
N LEU A 273 -13.91 -4.40 -9.44
CA LEU A 273 -13.46 -3.16 -10.07
C LEU A 273 -12.27 -2.55 -9.32
N TYR A 274 -12.31 -2.55 -7.99
CA TYR A 274 -11.21 -2.10 -7.15
C TYR A 274 -9.92 -2.85 -7.49
N MET A 275 -9.98 -4.18 -7.54
CA MET A 275 -8.80 -5.00 -7.79
C MET A 275 -8.20 -4.84 -9.19
N ILE A 276 -8.94 -4.27 -10.13
CA ILE A 276 -8.45 -3.93 -11.47
C ILE A 276 -7.93 -2.49 -11.48
N ALA A 277 -8.77 -1.54 -11.07
CA ALA A 277 -8.55 -0.11 -11.29
C ALA A 277 -7.80 0.60 -10.14
N SER A 278 -7.76 0.01 -8.95
CA SER A 278 -7.12 0.65 -7.81
C SER A 278 -5.60 0.68 -7.96
N ARG A 279 -5.01 1.87 -7.85
CA ARG A 279 -3.54 1.99 -7.83
C ARG A 279 -2.90 1.17 -6.71
N TYR A 280 -3.60 0.95 -5.59
CA TYR A 280 -3.07 0.21 -4.44
C TYR A 280 -2.80 -1.27 -4.71
N VAL A 281 -3.35 -1.82 -5.80
CA VAL A 281 -3.04 -3.19 -6.26
C VAL A 281 -1.80 -3.20 -7.18
N TRP A 282 -1.48 -2.07 -7.79
CA TRP A 282 -0.40 -1.93 -8.77
C TRP A 282 0.87 -1.32 -8.22
N PHE A 283 0.76 -0.41 -7.26
CA PHE A 283 1.90 0.19 -6.58
C PHE A 283 1.52 0.86 -5.26
N ASN A 284 2.44 0.82 -4.31
CA ASN A 284 2.33 1.52 -3.03
C ASN A 284 3.47 2.53 -2.90
N ASP A 285 3.15 3.77 -2.51
CA ASP A 285 4.14 4.69 -1.96
C ASP A 285 3.97 4.79 -0.44
N LEU A 286 5.07 4.52 0.26
CA LEU A 286 5.13 4.45 1.71
C LEU A 286 5.96 5.60 2.26
N ARG A 287 5.63 6.04 3.47
CA ARG A 287 6.39 7.06 4.21
C ARG A 287 6.81 6.51 5.56
N ARG A 288 8.05 6.76 5.95
CA ARG A 288 8.55 6.39 7.27
C ARG A 288 7.97 7.35 8.31
N VAL A 289 7.51 6.83 9.43
CA VAL A 289 7.15 7.65 10.59
C VAL A 289 8.42 8.26 11.18
N GLU A 290 8.41 9.58 11.36
CA GLU A 290 9.54 10.30 11.98
C GLU A 290 9.54 10.08 13.49
N ARG A 291 10.71 9.80 14.05
CA ARG A 291 10.86 9.77 15.52
C ARG A 291 10.78 11.18 16.06
N ARG A 292 10.01 11.37 17.13
CA ARG A 292 10.02 12.64 17.86
C ARG A 292 11.38 12.75 18.56
N PRO A 293 12.06 13.91 18.48
CA PRO A 293 13.21 14.17 19.32
C PRO A 293 12.77 14.06 20.79
N ALA A 294 13.64 13.44 21.59
CA ALA A 294 13.44 13.31 23.04
C ALA A 294 13.43 14.69 23.72
#